data_AF-A0A9P7Z125-F1
#
_entry.id   AF-A0A9P7Z125-F1
#
_cell.length_a   1.000
_cell.length_b   1.000
_cell.length_c   1.000
_cell.angle_alpha   90.00
_cell.angle_beta   90.00
_cell.angle_gamma   90.00
#
_symmetry.space_group_name_H-M   'P 1'
#
loop_
_entity.id
_entity.type
_entity.pdbx_description
1 polymer ?
#
loop_
_entity_poly.entity_id
_entity_poly.type
_entity_poly.pdbx_seq_one_letter_code
_entity_poly.pdbx_strand_id
1 'polypeptide(L)'
;MNIDTEQEDIEPCSPVAGPATFNGRLDLASYSYSPKLAAKSSPNSLPARRITRTTEPTPILSTPKKRKLTSLTPSPSPRKKANFPSSYAPPSTYAHLPELRDILAPNLLCVFIGLNPGVTTATTGHAYAHPSNLFWKLLHSSHLTPRRCHPSEDGCLPRLFGLGNTNIVARPTRNGSELSKAEMDASVQTLEGKIRLWRPEAVCVVGKSVWESIWRVRHGRAIGKGGFGYG
;
A
#
# COMPACT_ATOMS: atom_id res chain seq x y z
N MET A 1 33.03 -11.73 49.34
CA MET A 1 32.35 -13.03 49.17
C MET A 1 31.33 -12.84 48.06
N ASN A 2 31.47 -13.65 47.03
CA ASN A 2 30.89 -13.46 45.70
C ASN A 2 29.39 -13.71 45.70
N ILE A 3 28.66 -12.91 44.92
CA ILE A 3 27.28 -13.16 44.52
C ILE A 3 27.36 -13.77 43.13
N ASP A 4 27.23 -15.09 43.05
CA ASP A 4 27.15 -15.81 41.78
C ASP A 4 25.87 -15.39 41.06
N THR A 5 26.04 -14.76 39.90
CA THR A 5 24.95 -14.41 39.00
C THR A 5 24.85 -15.57 38.01
N GLU A 6 23.82 -16.39 38.12
CA GLU A 6 23.53 -17.42 37.14
C GLU A 6 23.18 -16.76 35.80
N GLN A 7 24.12 -16.87 34.86
CA GLN A 7 23.94 -16.49 33.48
C GLN A 7 23.10 -17.60 32.82
N GLU A 8 21.80 -17.37 32.62
CA GLU A 8 21.01 -18.25 31.75
C GLU A 8 21.58 -18.16 30.33
N ASP A 9 22.31 -19.20 29.92
CA ASP A 9 22.78 -19.39 28.57
C ASP A 9 21.58 -19.59 27.63
N ILE A 10 21.13 -18.50 27.02
CA ILE A 10 20.21 -18.55 25.88
C ILE A 10 20.99 -19.16 24.72
N GLU A 11 20.82 -20.46 24.52
CA GLU A 11 21.23 -21.21 23.34
C GLU A 11 20.93 -20.38 22.07
N PRO A 12 21.95 -20.02 21.26
CA PRO A 12 21.71 -19.29 20.02
C PRO A 12 20.91 -20.19 19.09
N CYS A 13 19.65 -19.79 18.83
CA CYS A 13 18.79 -20.43 17.85
C CYS A 13 19.55 -20.61 16.54
N SER A 14 19.94 -21.85 16.26
CA SER A 14 20.73 -22.19 15.08
C SER A 14 19.98 -21.74 13.83
N PRO A 15 20.62 -21.02 12.89
CA PRO A 15 19.95 -20.61 11.67
C PRO A 15 19.52 -21.87 10.91
N VAL A 16 18.22 -22.02 10.70
CA VAL A 16 17.68 -23.12 9.89
C VAL A 16 18.28 -22.99 8.49
N ALA A 17 19.23 -23.88 8.17
CA ALA A 17 20.01 -23.87 6.95
C ALA A 17 19.20 -24.42 5.78
N GLY A 18 18.21 -23.64 5.32
CA GLY A 18 17.41 -23.94 4.15
C GLY A 18 16.80 -22.67 3.55
N PRO A 19 16.45 -22.68 2.25
CA PRO A 19 15.68 -21.59 1.68
C PRO A 19 14.37 -21.43 2.45
N ALA A 20 13.93 -20.18 2.63
CA ALA A 20 12.64 -19.92 3.26
C ALA A 20 11.54 -20.64 2.47
N THR A 21 10.68 -21.36 3.18
CA THR A 21 9.63 -22.16 2.56
C THR A 21 8.35 -22.09 3.39
N PHE A 22 7.21 -22.17 2.71
CA PHE A 22 5.92 -22.36 3.37
C PHE A 22 5.67 -23.82 3.76
N ASN A 23 6.56 -24.77 3.44
CA ASN A 23 6.39 -26.18 3.78
C ASN A 23 6.08 -26.38 5.28
N GLY A 24 5.02 -27.15 5.56
CA GLY A 24 4.54 -27.38 6.93
C GLY A 24 3.82 -26.18 7.58
N ARG A 25 3.74 -25.02 6.90
CA ARG A 25 3.04 -23.81 7.37
C ARG A 25 1.81 -23.49 6.54
N LEU A 26 1.95 -23.52 5.21
CA LEU A 26 0.91 -23.17 4.25
C LEU A 26 1.12 -23.91 2.94
N ASP A 27 0.09 -24.60 2.45
CA ASP A 27 0.10 -25.11 1.08
C ASP A 27 -0.28 -23.98 0.11
N LEU A 28 0.72 -23.34 -0.50
CA LEU A 28 0.51 -22.27 -1.49
C LEU A 28 -0.38 -22.72 -2.66
N ALA A 29 -0.38 -24.00 -3.03
CA ALA A 29 -1.21 -24.48 -4.13
C ALA A 29 -2.71 -24.29 -3.84
N SER A 30 -3.13 -24.40 -2.59
CA SER A 30 -4.53 -24.17 -2.18
C SER A 30 -5.01 -22.73 -2.39
N TYR A 31 -4.09 -21.76 -2.47
CA TYR A 31 -4.36 -20.33 -2.70
C TYR A 31 -4.01 -19.88 -4.12
N SER A 32 -3.55 -20.81 -4.96
CA SER A 32 -3.27 -20.49 -6.35
C SER A 32 -4.57 -20.12 -7.07
N TYR A 33 -4.56 -19.00 -7.79
CA TYR A 33 -5.73 -18.53 -8.50
C TYR A 33 -6.23 -19.60 -9.47
N SER A 34 -7.45 -20.08 -9.24
CA SER A 34 -8.16 -20.94 -10.16
C SER A 34 -9.38 -20.18 -10.71
N PRO A 35 -9.52 -20.06 -12.05
CA PRO A 35 -10.67 -19.36 -12.64
C PRO A 35 -12.02 -19.98 -12.23
N LYS A 36 -12.04 -21.24 -11.79
CA LYS A 36 -13.24 -21.93 -11.28
C LYS A 36 -13.65 -21.50 -9.86
N LEU A 37 -12.71 -21.05 -9.03
CA LEU A 37 -12.96 -20.62 -7.64
C LEU A 37 -13.36 -19.14 -7.58
N ALA A 38 -12.78 -18.28 -8.43
CA ALA A 38 -13.10 -16.85 -8.48
C ALA A 38 -14.56 -16.55 -8.86
N ALA A 39 -15.22 -17.44 -9.59
CA ALA A 39 -16.64 -17.32 -9.93
C ALA A 39 -17.59 -17.56 -8.73
N LYS A 40 -17.11 -18.16 -7.63
CA LYS A 40 -17.93 -18.55 -6.47
C LYS A 40 -17.87 -17.56 -5.30
N SER A 41 -16.96 -16.59 -5.32
CA SER A 41 -16.76 -15.62 -4.23
C SER A 41 -17.11 -14.20 -4.69
N SER A 42 -18.39 -13.94 -4.97
CA SER A 42 -18.91 -12.57 -4.94
C SER A 42 -19.39 -12.28 -3.51
N PRO A 43 -18.83 -11.31 -2.79
CA PRO A 43 -19.37 -10.92 -1.50
C PRO A 43 -20.70 -10.21 -1.73
N ASN A 44 -21.77 -10.82 -1.22
CA ASN A 44 -23.11 -10.24 -1.17
C ASN A 44 -23.06 -8.80 -0.63
N SER A 45 -23.74 -7.92 -1.34
CA SER A 45 -24.04 -6.55 -0.95
C SER A 45 -24.65 -6.49 0.45
N LEU A 46 -24.00 -5.80 1.38
CA LEU A 46 -24.64 -5.35 2.61
C LEU A 46 -25.64 -4.23 2.26
N PRO A 47 -26.90 -4.26 2.75
CA PRO A 47 -27.88 -3.24 2.40
C PRO A 47 -27.53 -1.89 3.07
N ALA A 48 -27.58 -0.83 2.27
CA ALA A 48 -27.39 0.54 2.72
C ALA A 48 -28.50 0.95 3.71
N ARG A 49 -28.11 1.28 4.95
CA ARG A 49 -29.02 1.82 5.97
C ARG A 49 -29.41 3.26 5.58
N ARG A 50 -30.63 3.40 5.05
CA ARG A 50 -31.26 4.67 4.68
C ARG A 50 -31.65 5.46 5.94
N ILE A 51 -30.96 6.56 6.23
CA ILE A 51 -31.41 7.51 7.25
C ILE A 51 -32.48 8.39 6.61
N THR A 52 -33.74 8.13 6.96
CA THR A 52 -34.89 8.99 6.66
C THR A 52 -34.84 10.21 7.60
N ARG A 53 -34.67 11.41 7.03
CA ARG A 53 -34.78 12.66 7.77
C ARG A 53 -36.23 13.14 7.69
N THR A 54 -36.98 12.93 8.76
CA THR A 54 -38.35 13.40 8.94
C THR A 54 -38.36 14.92 9.07
N THR A 55 -39.24 15.56 8.30
CA THR A 55 -39.58 16.98 8.36
C THR A 55 -40.81 17.15 9.24
N GLU A 56 -40.77 18.01 10.26
CA GLU A 56 -41.96 18.70 10.75
C GLU A 56 -41.66 20.16 11.10
N PRO A 57 -42.63 21.08 10.89
CA PRO A 57 -42.44 22.53 10.98
C PRO A 57 -43.04 23.12 12.27
N THR A 58 -42.56 24.29 12.72
CA THR A 58 -43.35 25.16 13.61
C THR A 58 -42.89 26.63 13.51
N PRO A 59 -43.81 27.60 13.74
CA PRO A 59 -43.81 28.92 13.11
C PRO A 59 -43.33 30.03 14.04
N ILE A 60 -42.84 31.15 13.47
CA ILE A 60 -42.85 32.44 14.17
C ILE A 60 -43.12 33.57 13.17
N LEU A 61 -44.09 34.40 13.53
CA LEU A 61 -44.68 35.52 12.81
C LEU A 61 -44.00 36.85 13.20
N SER A 62 -44.11 37.83 12.29
CA SER A 62 -44.00 39.30 12.48
C SER A 62 -42.59 39.92 12.35
N THR A 63 -42.33 41.09 11.74
CA THR A 63 -43.00 42.10 10.86
C THR A 63 -41.86 43.05 10.36
N PRO A 64 -42.09 44.05 9.46
CA PRO A 64 -41.09 44.47 8.48
C PRO A 64 -40.26 45.71 8.86
N LYS A 65 -39.07 45.88 8.25
CA LYS A 65 -38.40 47.19 8.17
C LYS A 65 -37.61 47.39 6.86
N LYS A 66 -37.73 48.62 6.35
CA LYS A 66 -37.35 49.14 5.04
C LYS A 66 -35.83 49.27 4.83
N ARG A 67 -35.43 49.01 3.58
CA ARG A 67 -34.32 49.55 2.75
C ARG A 67 -33.16 50.29 3.45
N LYS A 68 -31.93 49.84 3.16
CA LYS A 68 -30.84 50.72 2.71
C LYS A 68 -29.92 49.99 1.74
N LEU A 69 -29.73 50.62 0.58
CA LEU A 69 -28.83 50.24 -0.51
C LEU A 69 -27.45 50.83 -0.20
N THR A 70 -26.43 50.00 -0.01
CA THR A 70 -25.02 50.42 -0.04
C THR A 70 -24.11 49.30 -0.54
N SER A 71 -23.66 49.47 -1.79
CA SER A 71 -22.32 49.21 -2.34
C SER A 71 -21.49 47.99 -1.93
N LEU A 72 -21.22 47.15 -2.94
CA LEU A 72 -19.91 46.65 -3.40
C LEU A 72 -19.00 45.93 -2.39
N THR A 73 -18.95 44.59 -2.49
CA THR A 73 -17.74 43.76 -2.67
C THR A 73 -18.13 42.27 -2.65
N PRO A 74 -17.95 41.49 -3.74
CA PRO A 74 -18.03 40.05 -3.64
C PRO A 74 -16.72 39.49 -3.10
N SER A 75 -16.73 39.11 -1.81
CA SER A 75 -15.69 38.27 -1.21
C SER A 75 -15.70 36.87 -1.88
N PRO A 76 -14.58 36.36 -2.42
CA PRO A 76 -14.57 35.05 -3.05
C PRO A 76 -14.62 33.97 -1.97
N SER A 77 -15.76 33.29 -1.85
CA SER A 77 -15.86 32.05 -1.09
C SER A 77 -14.86 31.02 -1.65
N PRO A 78 -14.18 30.22 -0.80
CA PRO A 78 -13.20 29.25 -1.27
C PRO A 78 -13.91 28.19 -2.12
N ARG A 79 -13.66 28.22 -3.44
CA ARG A 79 -14.09 27.15 -4.36
C ARG A 79 -13.50 25.84 -3.86
N LYS A 80 -14.37 24.85 -3.62
CA LYS A 80 -13.99 23.44 -3.52
C LYS A 80 -13.08 23.13 -4.71
N LYS A 81 -11.81 22.83 -4.46
CA LYS A 81 -10.88 22.36 -5.49
C LYS A 81 -11.48 21.08 -6.07
N ALA A 82 -11.94 21.16 -7.31
CA ALA A 82 -12.23 19.98 -8.10
C ALA A 82 -10.92 19.18 -8.22
N ASN A 83 -10.95 17.91 -7.82
CA ASN A 83 -9.84 16.98 -8.05
C ASN A 83 -9.73 16.76 -9.57
N PHE A 84 -8.94 17.59 -10.26
CA PHE A 84 -8.43 17.21 -11.56
C PHE A 84 -7.60 15.93 -11.38
N PRO A 85 -7.69 14.94 -12.29
CA PRO A 85 -6.78 13.81 -12.25
C PRO A 85 -5.37 14.39 -12.27
N SER A 86 -4.57 14.09 -11.24
CA SER A 86 -3.21 14.61 -11.17
C SER A 86 -2.52 14.20 -12.45
N SER A 87 -2.18 15.20 -13.27
CA SER A 87 -1.35 15.00 -14.44
C SER A 87 -0.03 14.38 -13.99
N TYR A 88 0.62 13.67 -14.90
CA TYR A 88 1.99 13.23 -14.74
C TYR A 88 2.85 14.36 -14.14
N ALA A 89 3.60 14.04 -13.08
CA ALA A 89 4.56 14.97 -12.48
C ALA A 89 5.97 14.60 -12.95
N PRO A 90 6.71 15.53 -13.58
CA PRO A 90 8.07 15.26 -14.02
C PRO A 90 8.99 14.96 -12.83
N PRO A 91 10.11 14.23 -13.04
CA PRO A 91 10.99 13.84 -11.93
C PRO A 91 11.55 15.02 -11.12
N SER A 92 11.74 16.17 -11.75
CA SER A 92 12.19 17.41 -11.09
C SER A 92 11.27 17.89 -9.97
N THR A 93 9.98 17.55 -9.99
CA THR A 93 9.02 17.96 -8.95
C THR A 93 9.39 17.44 -7.56
N TYR A 94 9.95 16.23 -7.47
CA TYR A 94 10.26 15.57 -6.21
C TYR A 94 11.74 15.21 -6.08
N ALA A 95 12.61 15.79 -6.91
CA ALA A 95 14.06 15.49 -6.91
C ALA A 95 14.77 15.83 -5.58
N HIS A 96 14.15 16.65 -4.73
CA HIS A 96 14.63 16.98 -3.39
C HIS A 96 14.32 15.90 -2.34
N LEU A 97 13.47 14.91 -2.67
CA LEU A 97 13.13 13.81 -1.79
C LEU A 97 14.05 12.61 -2.07
N PRO A 98 14.54 11.91 -1.03
CA PRO A 98 15.34 10.71 -1.22
C PRO A 98 14.47 9.56 -1.76
N GLU A 99 15.10 8.63 -2.47
CA GLU A 99 14.48 7.35 -2.77
C GLU A 99 14.35 6.51 -1.49
N LEU A 100 13.38 5.59 -1.48
CA LEU A 100 13.24 4.65 -0.37
C LEU A 100 14.21 3.47 -0.55
N ARG A 101 14.96 3.16 0.51
CA ARG A 101 15.79 1.96 0.56
C ARG A 101 14.92 0.70 0.52
N ASP A 102 15.28 -0.24 -0.35
CA ASP A 102 14.65 -1.56 -0.36
C ASP A 102 14.99 -2.37 0.89
N ILE A 103 14.01 -3.13 1.37
CA ILE A 103 14.14 -4.08 2.48
C ILE A 103 14.12 -5.48 1.88
N LEU A 104 15.30 -5.91 1.43
CA LEU A 104 15.53 -7.19 0.78
C LEU A 104 16.69 -7.90 1.48
N ALA A 105 16.54 -9.20 1.69
CA ALA A 105 17.50 -10.06 2.35
C ALA A 105 17.40 -11.48 1.75
N PRO A 106 18.39 -12.36 1.99
CA PRO A 106 18.27 -13.76 1.61
C PRO A 106 17.13 -14.43 2.41
N ASN A 107 16.58 -15.52 1.88
CA ASN A 107 15.60 -16.38 2.58
C ASN A 107 14.36 -15.61 3.08
N LEU A 108 13.77 -14.77 2.22
CA LEU A 108 12.48 -14.15 2.50
C LEU A 108 11.32 -15.08 2.11
N LEU A 109 10.33 -15.19 2.99
CA LEU A 109 9.05 -15.86 2.69
C LEU A 109 8.21 -15.05 1.70
N CYS A 110 8.16 -13.73 1.88
CA CYS A 110 7.37 -12.87 1.01
C CYS A 110 8.00 -11.49 0.87
N VAL A 111 8.02 -10.98 -0.37
CA VAL A 111 8.34 -9.58 -0.67
C VAL A 111 7.09 -8.86 -1.12
N PHE A 112 6.75 -7.76 -0.45
CA PHE A 112 5.69 -6.85 -0.87
C PHE A 112 6.23 -5.83 -1.86
N ILE A 113 5.58 -5.72 -3.02
CA ILE A 113 5.93 -4.77 -4.07
C ILE A 113 4.89 -3.66 -4.10
N GLY A 114 5.26 -2.49 -3.57
CA GLY A 114 4.47 -1.27 -3.68
C GLY A 114 4.63 -0.59 -5.04
N LEU A 115 3.88 0.51 -5.21
CA LEU A 115 3.95 1.32 -6.42
C LEU A 115 5.23 2.17 -6.43
N ASN A 116 5.31 3.13 -5.52
CA ASN A 116 6.43 4.04 -5.36
C ASN A 116 6.34 4.75 -3.99
N PRO A 117 7.44 5.36 -3.50
CA PRO A 117 7.41 6.15 -2.28
C PRO A 117 6.43 7.32 -2.37
N GLY A 118 5.46 7.37 -1.46
CA GLY A 118 4.72 8.62 -1.20
C GLY A 118 5.63 9.65 -0.50
N VAL A 119 5.28 10.94 -0.55
CA VAL A 119 6.06 12.02 0.11
C VAL A 119 6.45 11.66 1.55
N THR A 120 5.50 11.22 2.40
CA THR A 120 5.81 10.82 3.78
C THR A 120 6.79 9.65 3.85
N THR A 121 6.60 8.62 3.02
CA THR A 121 7.51 7.46 2.98
C THR A 121 8.91 7.84 2.54
N ALA A 122 9.04 8.73 1.56
CA ALA A 122 10.34 9.25 1.14
C ALA A 122 10.98 10.09 2.25
N THR A 123 10.24 11.01 2.87
CA THR A 123 10.75 11.87 3.95
C THR A 123 11.18 11.09 5.19
N THR A 124 10.40 10.09 5.62
CA THR A 124 10.73 9.31 6.82
C THR A 124 11.69 8.15 6.54
N GLY A 125 11.89 7.78 5.27
CA GLY A 125 12.67 6.60 4.89
C GLY A 125 12.03 5.26 5.28
N HIS A 126 10.71 5.25 5.50
CA HIS A 126 9.99 4.05 5.98
C HIS A 126 8.81 3.66 5.09
N ALA A 127 8.74 2.38 4.75
CA ALA A 127 7.72 1.82 3.88
C ALA A 127 6.31 2.03 4.44
N TYR A 128 5.41 2.54 3.60
CA TYR A 128 4.00 2.74 3.92
C TYR A 128 3.75 3.63 5.17
N ALA A 129 4.60 4.63 5.41
CA ALA A 129 4.57 5.47 6.60
C ALA A 129 3.41 6.50 6.65
N HIS A 130 2.74 6.78 5.52
CA HIS A 130 1.63 7.73 5.52
C HIS A 130 0.48 7.21 6.41
N PRO A 131 -0.10 8.01 7.34
CA PRO A 131 -1.11 7.53 8.29
C PRO A 131 -2.37 6.92 7.70
N SER A 132 -2.75 7.35 6.48
CA SER A 132 -3.88 6.77 5.76
C SER A 132 -3.57 5.44 5.08
N ASN A 133 -2.31 5.01 5.03
CA ASN A 133 -1.93 3.75 4.43
C ASN A 133 -2.32 2.60 5.35
N LEU A 134 -2.95 1.57 4.79
CA LEU A 134 -3.48 0.45 5.56
C LEU A 134 -2.51 -0.72 5.68
N PHE A 135 -1.35 -0.70 5.02
CA PHE A 135 -0.40 -1.82 4.95
C PHE A 135 -0.14 -2.44 6.33
N TRP A 136 0.33 -1.64 7.30
CA TRP A 136 0.67 -2.12 8.64
C TRP A 136 -0.53 -2.67 9.42
N LYS A 137 -1.72 -2.08 9.21
CA LYS A 137 -2.96 -2.57 9.80
C LYS A 137 -3.36 -3.92 9.20
N LEU A 138 -3.28 -4.03 7.87
CA LEU A 138 -3.66 -5.22 7.11
C LEU A 138 -2.69 -6.38 7.35
N LEU A 139 -1.39 -6.10 7.40
CA LEU A 139 -0.34 -7.08 7.69
C LEU A 139 -0.57 -7.77 9.05
N HIS A 140 -0.95 -6.98 10.05
CA HIS A 140 -1.32 -7.52 11.36
C HIS A 140 -2.66 -8.26 11.32
N SER A 141 -3.70 -7.69 10.71
CA SER A 141 -5.02 -8.36 10.67
C SER A 141 -5.04 -9.64 9.83
N SER A 142 -4.07 -9.81 8.92
CA SER A 142 -3.86 -11.07 8.19
C SER A 142 -3.04 -12.08 8.98
N HIS A 143 -2.65 -11.77 10.22
CA HIS A 143 -1.82 -12.60 11.10
C HIS A 143 -0.43 -12.91 10.53
N LEU A 144 0.08 -12.09 9.61
CA LEU A 144 1.47 -12.21 9.13
C LEU A 144 2.46 -11.65 10.15
N THR A 145 1.98 -10.78 11.05
CA THR A 145 2.72 -10.33 12.23
C THR A 145 1.86 -10.53 13.48
N PRO A 146 2.46 -10.87 14.64
CA PRO A 146 1.71 -11.11 15.89
C PRO A 146 1.17 -9.83 16.54
N ARG A 147 1.66 -8.67 16.08
CA ARG A 147 1.22 -7.34 16.49
C ARG A 147 1.26 -6.39 15.32
N ARG A 148 0.62 -5.23 15.46
CA ARG A 148 0.79 -4.12 14.51
C ARG A 148 2.18 -3.50 14.68
N CYS A 149 3.05 -3.69 13.69
CA CYS A 149 4.33 -3.01 13.62
C CYS A 149 4.16 -1.53 13.24
N HIS A 150 5.04 -0.69 13.77
CA HIS A 150 5.21 0.70 13.34
C HIS A 150 6.06 0.76 12.07
N PRO A 151 5.85 1.74 11.15
CA PRO A 151 6.66 1.87 9.94
C PRO A 151 8.17 1.87 10.17
N SER A 152 8.64 2.42 11.29
CA SER A 152 10.06 2.44 11.65
C SER A 152 10.68 1.07 11.93
N GLU A 153 9.87 0.02 12.00
CA GLU A 153 10.30 -1.37 12.22
C GLU A 153 10.46 -2.14 10.91
N ASP A 154 10.26 -1.49 9.77
CA ASP A 154 10.33 -2.11 8.44
C ASP A 154 11.65 -2.82 8.17
N GLY A 155 12.78 -2.21 8.53
CA GLY A 155 14.11 -2.83 8.45
C GLY A 155 14.29 -4.10 9.29
N CYS A 156 13.42 -4.34 10.29
CA CYS A 156 13.45 -5.55 11.12
C CYS A 156 12.60 -6.70 10.57
N LEU A 157 11.70 -6.43 9.60
CA LEU A 157 10.80 -7.43 9.04
C LEU A 157 11.51 -8.68 8.48
N PRO A 158 12.66 -8.57 7.79
CA PRO A 158 13.36 -9.74 7.28
C PRO A 158 13.76 -10.71 8.39
N ARG A 159 14.39 -10.19 9.45
CA ARG A 159 14.89 -11.00 10.56
C ARG A 159 13.75 -11.58 11.40
N LEU A 160 12.73 -10.78 11.69
CA LEU A 160 11.68 -11.18 12.63
C LEU A 160 10.64 -12.09 11.98
N PHE A 161 10.32 -11.88 10.69
CA PHE A 161 9.16 -12.50 10.06
C PHE A 161 9.45 -13.07 8.66
N GLY A 162 10.67 -12.93 8.13
CA GLY A 162 10.98 -13.33 6.75
C GLY A 162 10.22 -12.50 5.71
N LEU A 163 9.88 -11.25 6.03
CA LEU A 163 9.12 -10.36 5.16
C LEU A 163 10.00 -9.22 4.65
N GLY A 164 9.82 -8.82 3.39
CA GLY A 164 10.55 -7.72 2.77
C GLY A 164 9.67 -6.76 1.99
N ASN A 165 10.24 -5.63 1.59
CA ASN A 165 9.54 -4.56 0.87
C ASN A 165 10.41 -3.98 -0.25
N THR A 166 9.78 -3.71 -1.39
CA THR A 166 10.36 -2.92 -2.49
C THR A 166 9.23 -2.19 -3.23
N ASN A 167 9.57 -1.34 -4.20
CA ASN A 167 8.62 -0.70 -5.11
C ASN A 167 8.98 -0.99 -6.56
N ILE A 168 7.98 -1.01 -7.44
CA ILE A 168 8.23 -1.07 -8.89
C ILE A 168 8.94 0.19 -9.38
N VAL A 169 8.56 1.39 -8.90
CA VAL A 169 9.19 2.66 -9.24
C VAL A 169 9.88 3.25 -8.02
N ALA A 170 11.16 3.64 -8.17
CA ALA A 170 11.96 4.21 -7.07
C ALA A 170 11.58 5.66 -6.76
N ARG A 171 11.15 6.41 -7.78
CA ARG A 171 10.88 7.85 -7.70
C ARG A 171 9.72 8.20 -6.76
N PRO A 172 9.92 9.14 -5.82
CA PRO A 172 8.84 9.65 -4.99
C PRO A 172 7.79 10.45 -5.77
N THR A 173 6.52 10.29 -5.41
CA THR A 173 5.43 11.16 -5.88
C THR A 173 4.43 11.44 -4.75
N ARG A 174 3.55 12.41 -4.92
CA ARG A 174 2.46 12.62 -3.94
C ARG A 174 1.43 11.50 -4.02
N ASN A 175 1.19 10.97 -5.21
CA ASN A 175 0.24 9.89 -5.44
C ASN A 175 0.58 9.13 -6.74
N GLY A 176 0.00 7.93 -6.88
CA GLY A 176 0.28 7.07 -8.02
C GLY A 176 -0.16 7.59 -9.40
N SER A 177 -1.09 8.55 -9.47
CA SER A 177 -1.52 9.12 -10.76
C SER A 177 -0.48 10.04 -11.40
N GLU A 178 0.52 10.46 -10.63
CA GLU A 178 1.66 11.27 -11.12
C GLU A 178 2.72 10.44 -11.85
N LEU A 179 2.60 9.10 -11.86
CA LEU A 179 3.45 8.20 -12.63
C LEU A 179 2.87 7.93 -14.01
N SER A 180 3.74 7.89 -15.03
CA SER A 180 3.33 7.45 -16.36
C SER A 180 3.33 5.92 -16.45
N LYS A 181 2.55 5.36 -17.39
CA LYS A 181 2.60 3.91 -17.67
C LYS A 181 3.98 3.49 -18.18
N ALA A 182 4.58 4.29 -19.05
CA ALA A 182 5.90 4.02 -19.62
C ALA A 182 6.98 3.95 -18.52
N GLU A 183 6.92 4.83 -17.53
CA GLU A 183 7.85 4.83 -16.39
C GLU A 183 7.71 3.57 -15.52
N MET A 184 6.48 3.15 -15.23
CA MET A 184 6.24 1.90 -14.52
C MET A 184 6.76 0.71 -15.33
N ASP A 185 6.44 0.65 -16.62
CA ASP A 185 6.81 -0.46 -17.51
C ASP A 185 8.34 -0.54 -17.68
N ALA A 186 9.04 0.60 -17.80
CA ALA A 186 10.50 0.66 -17.87
C ALA A 186 11.18 0.13 -16.60
N SER A 187 10.50 0.18 -15.44
CA SER A 187 11.08 -0.24 -14.17
C SER A 187 10.91 -1.74 -13.87
N VAL A 188 10.10 -2.46 -14.67
CA VAL A 188 9.81 -3.90 -14.47
C VAL A 188 11.09 -4.74 -14.55
N GLN A 189 12.00 -4.44 -15.49
CA GLN A 189 13.24 -5.22 -15.63
C GLN A 189 14.12 -5.12 -14.37
N THR A 190 14.24 -3.92 -13.80
CA THR A 190 14.96 -3.70 -12.54
C THR A 190 14.31 -4.45 -11.39
N LEU A 191 12.98 -4.39 -11.27
CA LEU A 191 12.22 -5.14 -10.27
C LEU A 191 12.45 -6.65 -10.40
N GLU A 192 12.32 -7.22 -11.61
CA GLU A 192 12.57 -8.63 -11.82
C GLU A 192 14.02 -9.02 -11.51
N GLY A 193 14.99 -8.14 -11.79
CA GLY A 193 16.39 -8.33 -11.39
C GLY A 193 16.55 -8.50 -9.88
N LYS A 194 15.89 -7.63 -9.08
CA LYS A 194 15.88 -7.75 -7.61
C LYS A 194 15.26 -9.08 -7.17
N ILE A 195 14.12 -9.47 -7.73
CA ILE A 195 13.43 -10.72 -7.35
C ILE A 195 14.27 -11.95 -7.72
N ARG A 196 14.93 -11.96 -8.89
CA ARG A 196 15.85 -13.04 -9.29
C ARG A 196 17.07 -13.14 -8.37
N LEU A 197 17.59 -12.00 -7.91
CA LEU A 197 18.74 -11.96 -7.01
C LEU A 197 18.40 -12.50 -5.62
N TRP A 198 17.32 -11.99 -5.01
CA TRP A 198 16.97 -12.30 -3.63
C TRP A 198 16.13 -13.57 -3.45
N ARG A 199 15.50 -14.05 -4.53
CA ARG A 199 14.74 -15.31 -4.59
C ARG A 199 13.79 -15.52 -3.39
N PRO A 200 12.87 -14.59 -3.11
CA PRO A 200 11.86 -14.85 -2.11
C PRO A 200 10.96 -16.00 -2.53
N GLU A 201 10.39 -16.72 -1.57
CA GLU A 201 9.47 -17.83 -1.83
C GLU A 201 8.18 -17.34 -2.51
N ALA A 202 7.68 -16.17 -2.11
CA ALA A 202 6.53 -15.51 -2.72
C ALA A 202 6.74 -14.01 -2.94
N VAL A 203 5.96 -13.46 -3.86
CA VAL A 203 5.87 -12.03 -4.14
C VAL A 203 4.42 -11.59 -3.99
N CYS A 204 4.17 -10.57 -3.17
CA CYS A 204 2.87 -9.94 -3.01
C CYS A 204 2.86 -8.58 -3.72
N VAL A 205 2.08 -8.47 -4.80
CA VAL A 205 1.96 -7.22 -5.55
C VAL A 205 0.90 -6.32 -4.92
N VAL A 206 1.35 -5.24 -4.29
CA VAL A 206 0.49 -4.31 -3.53
C VAL A 206 -0.04 -3.22 -4.46
N GLY A 207 -1.01 -3.60 -5.28
CA GLY A 207 -1.77 -2.67 -6.13
C GLY A 207 -1.97 -3.16 -7.56
N LYS A 208 -3.18 -2.97 -8.08
CA LYS A 208 -3.57 -3.40 -9.44
C LYS A 208 -2.69 -2.78 -10.54
N SER A 209 -2.34 -1.50 -10.42
CA SER A 209 -1.53 -0.81 -11.43
C SER A 209 -0.11 -1.39 -11.57
N VAL A 210 0.46 -1.85 -10.46
CA VAL A 210 1.76 -2.54 -10.43
C VAL A 210 1.66 -3.85 -11.19
N TRP A 211 0.63 -4.66 -10.91
CA TRP A 211 0.39 -5.90 -11.64
C TRP A 211 0.13 -5.68 -13.13
N GLU A 212 -0.66 -4.68 -13.48
CA GLU A 212 -0.92 -4.32 -14.88
C GLU A 212 0.34 -3.92 -15.63
N SER A 213 1.31 -3.28 -14.96
CA SER A 213 2.61 -2.95 -15.55
C SER A 213 3.46 -4.20 -15.81
N ILE A 214 3.61 -5.05 -14.80
CA ILE A 214 4.29 -6.35 -14.94
C ILE A 214 3.66 -7.17 -16.07
N TRP A 215 2.33 -7.21 -16.12
CA TRP A 215 1.58 -7.91 -17.17
C TRP A 215 1.88 -7.36 -18.56
N ARG A 216 1.83 -6.03 -18.74
CA ARG A 216 2.10 -5.39 -20.04
C ARG A 216 3.50 -5.72 -20.55
N VAL A 217 4.50 -5.63 -19.68
CA VAL A 217 5.89 -5.91 -20.05
C VAL A 217 6.08 -7.38 -20.41
N ARG A 218 5.45 -8.31 -19.67
CA ARG A 218 5.56 -9.75 -19.94
C ARG A 218 4.79 -10.23 -21.16
N HIS A 219 3.64 -9.62 -21.46
CA HIS A 219 2.72 -10.13 -22.49
C HIS A 219 2.58 -9.21 -23.71
N GLY A 220 3.22 -8.04 -23.71
CA GLY A 220 3.16 -7.06 -24.80
C GLY A 220 1.78 -6.40 -24.98
N ARG A 221 0.84 -6.60 -24.04
CA ARG A 221 -0.54 -6.08 -24.15
C ARG A 221 -1.17 -5.81 -22.79
N ALA A 222 -2.20 -4.97 -22.75
CA ALA A 222 -2.99 -4.75 -21.54
C ALA A 222 -3.84 -5.98 -21.16
N ILE A 223 -4.23 -6.05 -19.88
CA ILE A 223 -5.21 -7.03 -19.41
C ILE A 223 -6.57 -6.69 -20.02
N GLY A 224 -7.23 -7.68 -20.63
CA GLY A 224 -8.56 -7.50 -21.21
C GLY A 224 -9.64 -7.26 -20.15
N LYS A 225 -10.82 -6.77 -20.57
CA LYS A 225 -11.97 -6.64 -19.67
C LYS A 225 -12.30 -8.01 -19.04
N GLY A 226 -12.47 -8.05 -17.72
CA GLY A 226 -12.72 -9.30 -16.98
C GLY A 226 -11.51 -10.22 -16.82
N GLY A 227 -10.35 -9.87 -17.37
CA GLY A 227 -9.12 -10.70 -17.28
C GLY A 227 -8.32 -10.50 -15.99
N PHE A 228 -8.78 -9.66 -15.06
CA PHE A 228 -8.14 -9.44 -13.76
C PHE A 228 -9.05 -9.93 -12.64
N GLY A 229 -8.50 -10.73 -11.74
CA GLY A 229 -9.12 -11.13 -10.48
C GLY A 229 -8.14 -10.89 -9.32
N TYR A 230 -8.68 -10.52 -8.17
CA TYR A 230 -7.91 -10.57 -6.93
C TYR A 230 -7.78 -12.03 -6.49
N GLY A 231 -6.57 -12.44 -6.12
CA GLY A 231 -6.28 -13.72 -5.48
C GLY A 231 -6.41 -13.63 -3.97
#